data_AF-A0A7K3J0R2-F1
#
_entry.id   AF-A0A7K3J0R2-F1
#
_cell.length_a   1.000
_cell.length_b   1.000
_cell.length_c   1.000
_cell.angle_alpha   90.00
_cell.angle_beta   90.00
_cell.angle_gamma   90.00
#
_symmetry.space_group_name_H-M   'P 1'
#
loop_
_entity.id
_entity.type
_entity.pdbx_description
1 polymer ?
#
loop_
_entity_poly.entity_id
_entity_poly.type
_entity_poly.pdbx_seq_one_letter_code
_entity_poly.pdbx_strand_id
1 'polypeptide(L)' 'YQCSQHDHLIDVESGKVVEFCDPRINEIIRTACELNNFIPHYHSLYIYGEFKDSKR' A
#
# COMPACT_ATOMS: atom_id res chain seq x y z
N TYR A 1 -6.52 17.28 -0.57
CA TYR A 1 -6.58 16.10 -1.45
C TYR A 1 -6.81 14.89 -0.57
N GLN A 2 -8.07 14.49 -0.40
CA GLN A 2 -8.40 13.23 0.27
C GLN A 2 -8.09 12.12 -0.73
N CYS A 3 -6.95 11.46 -0.55
CA CYS A 3 -6.68 10.23 -1.28
C CYS A 3 -7.54 9.15 -0.61
N SER A 4 -8.66 8.79 -1.24
CA SER A 4 -9.51 7.69 -0.74
C SER A 4 -8.81 6.33 -0.83
N GLN A 5 -7.68 6.25 -1.54
CA GLN A 5 -6.80 5.10 -1.54
C GLN A 5 -5.67 5.33 -0.54
N HIS A 6 -5.74 4.58 0.55
CA HIS A 6 -4.73 4.44 1.57
C HIS A 6 -4.38 2.95 1.64
N ASP A 7 -3.09 2.66 1.57
CA ASP A 7 -2.55 1.31 1.70
C ASP A 7 -2.19 1.04 3.17
N HIS A 8 -2.06 -0.23 3.54
CA HIS A 8 -1.94 -0.62 4.94
C HIS A 8 -0.61 -1.30 5.22
N LEU A 9 0.10 -0.83 6.25
CA LEU A 9 1.17 -1.57 6.92
C LEU A 9 0.58 -2.27 8.13
N ILE A 10 0.82 -3.57 8.28
CA ILE A 10 0.32 -4.38 9.38
C ILE A 10 1.51 -4.99 10.11
N ASP A 11 1.61 -4.66 11.40
CA ASP A 11 2.59 -5.24 12.30
C ASP A 11 2.11 -6.61 12.80
N VAL A 12 2.91 -7.65 12.55
CA VAL A 12 2.49 -9.03 12.86
C VAL A 12 2.66 -9.39 14.34
N GLU A 13 3.49 -8.68 15.09
CA GLU A 13 3.73 -8.94 16.52
C GLU A 13 2.72 -8.21 17.42
N SER A 14 2.49 -6.93 17.16
CA SER A 14 1.61 -6.04 17.93
C SER A 14 0.20 -5.92 17.36
N GLY A 15 -0.03 -6.36 16.12
CA GLY A 15 -1.30 -6.18 15.41
C GLY A 15 -1.58 -4.73 15.02
N LYS A 16 -0.61 -3.84 15.15
CA LYS A 16 -0.74 -2.42 14.83
C LYS A 16 -0.89 -2.21 13.32
N VAL A 17 -1.86 -1.41 12.93
CA VAL A 17 -2.09 -1.01 11.54
C VAL A 17 -1.71 0.45 11.34
N VAL A 18 -1.02 0.74 10.24
CA VAL A 18 -0.67 2.11 9.82
C VAL A 18 -1.10 2.30 8.39
N GLU A 19 -1.91 3.33 8.14
CA GLU A 19 -2.30 3.76 6.81
C GLU A 19 -1.26 4.69 6.21
N PHE A 20 -0.96 4.52 4.92
CA PHE A 20 -0.07 5.41 4.19
C PHE A 20 -0.58 5.67 2.77
N CYS A 21 -0.07 6.74 2.17
CA CYS A 21 -0.41 7.14 0.81
C CYS A 21 0.88 7.47 0.06
N ASP A 22 1.25 6.65 -0.92
CA ASP A 22 2.38 6.90 -1.82
C ASP A 22 1.90 7.00 -3.28
N PRO A 23 2.01 8.18 -3.92
CA PRO A 23 1.53 8.36 -5.29
C PRO A 23 2.24 7.46 -6.31
N ARG A 24 3.46 6.99 -6.01
CA ARG A 24 4.23 6.13 -6.93
C ARG A 24 3.57 4.77 -7.15
N ILE A 25 2.86 4.25 -6.14
CA ILE A 25 2.14 2.97 -6.25
C ILE A 25 1.06 3.08 -7.33
N ASN A 26 0.31 4.18 -7.34
CA ASN A 26 -0.71 4.43 -8.36
C ASN A 26 -0.11 4.54 -9.76
N GLU A 27 1.05 5.18 -9.91
CA GLU A 27 1.75 5.27 -11.19
C GLU A 27 2.21 3.89 -11.70
N ILE A 28 2.72 3.03 -10.81
CA ILE A 28 3.13 1.66 -11.14
C ILE A 28 1.92 0.84 -11.58
N ILE A 29 0.82 0.87 -10.82
CA ILE A 29 -0.41 0.14 -11.16
C ILE A 29 -0.94 0.59 -12.52
N ARG A 30 -1.04 1.91 -12.74
CA ARG A 30 -1.51 2.47 -14.02
C ARG A 30 -0.65 1.99 -15.19
N THR A 31 0.67 2.13 -15.07
CA THR A 31 1.61 1.75 -16.13
C THR A 31 1.55 0.26 -16.44
N ALA A 32 1.48 -0.59 -15.40
CA ALA A 32 1.35 -2.03 -15.59
C ALA A 32 0.03 -2.40 -16.29
N CYS A 33 -1.07 -1.73 -15.97
CA CYS A 33 -2.35 -1.93 -16.62
C CYS A 33 -2.31 -1.52 -18.10
N GLU A 34 -1.77 -0.33 -18.40
CA GLU A 34 -1.62 0.19 -19.76
C GLU A 34 -0.79 -0.75 -20.64
N LEU A 35 0.36 -1.23 -20.16
CA LEU A 35 1.25 -2.12 -20.92
C LEU A 35 0.65 -3.49 -21.23
N ASN A 36 -0.34 -3.93 -20.45
CA ASN A 36 -0.96 -5.24 -20.60
C ASN A 36 -2.40 -5.16 -21.13
N ASN A 37 -2.84 -4.00 -21.62
CA ASN A 37 -4.24 -3.74 -22.00
C ASN A 37 -5.25 -4.21 -20.94
N PHE A 38 -4.91 -4.03 -19.67
CA PHE A 38 -5.69 -4.49 -18.54
C PHE A 38 -6.51 -3.34 -17.93
N ILE A 39 -7.75 -3.62 -17.52
CA ILE A 39 -8.65 -2.64 -16.90
C ILE A 39 -8.78 -2.97 -15.42
N PRO A 40 -8.15 -2.20 -14.50
CA PRO A 40 -8.29 -2.44 -13.07
C PRO A 40 -9.64 -1.95 -12.56
N HIS A 41 -10.33 -2.77 -11.77
CA HIS A 41 -11.57 -2.37 -11.07
C HIS A 41 -11.32 -1.88 -9.64
N TYR A 42 -10.39 -2.52 -8.92
CA TYR A 42 -10.05 -2.21 -7.54
C TYR A 42 -8.67 -2.80 -7.22
N HIS A 43 -7.92 -2.16 -6.32
CA HIS A 43 -6.70 -2.71 -5.73
C HIS A 43 -6.65 -2.42 -4.23
N SER A 44 -6.04 -3.33 -3.49
CA SER A 44 -5.61 -3.11 -2.11
C SER A 44 -4.16 -3.56 -1.99
N LEU A 45 -3.35 -2.78 -1.27
CA LEU A 45 -2.02 -3.21 -0.86
C LEU A 45 -1.96 -3.36 0.66
N TYR A 46 -1.54 -4.55 1.09
CA TYR A 46 -1.24 -4.85 2.48
C TYR A 46 0.22 -5.27 2.58
N ILE A 47 0.97 -4.62 3.45
CA ILE A 47 2.37 -4.96 3.72
C ILE A 47 2.45 -5.45 5.15
N TYR A 48 2.76 -6.74 5.30
CA TYR A 48 2.94 -7.36 6.61
C TYR A 48 4.42 -7.32 6.98
N GLY A 49 4.72 -6.87 8.18
CA GLY A 49 6.08 -6.80 8.69
C GLY A 49 6.11 -6.55 10.18
N GLU A 50 7.27 -6.15 10.67
CA GLU A 50 7.49 -5.79 12.07
C GLU A 50 8.05 -4.37 12.09
N PHE A 51 7.49 -3.50 12.92
CA PHE A 51 8.09 -2.21 13.20
C PHE A 51 9.39 -2.44 13.94
N LYS A 52 10.50 -2.01 13.34
CA LYS A 52 11.78 -1.95 14.02
C LYS A 52 11.72 -0.85 15.08
N ASP A 53 11.24 -1.18 16.26
CA ASP A 53 11.42 -0.30 17.41
C ASP A 53 12.92 -0.20 17.68
N SER A 54 13.48 0.98 17.43
CA SER A 54 14.88 1.29 17.69
C SER A 54 15.12 1.70 19.15
N LYS A 55 14.28 1.28 20.09
CA LYS A 55 14.52 1.43 21.53
C LYS A 55 14.25 0.13 22.27
N ARG A 56 15.27 -0.73 22.28
CA ARG A 56 15.51 -1.61 23.40
C ARG A 56 16.62 -1.04 24.27
#